data_AF-A0A2V6Y1F1-F1
#
_entry.id   AF-A0A2V6Y1F1-F1
#
_cell.length_a   1.000
_cell.length_b   1.000
_cell.length_c   1.000
_cell.angle_alpha   90.00
_cell.angle_beta   90.00
_cell.angle_gamma   90.00
#
_symmetry.space_group_name_H-M   'P 1'
#
loop_
_entity.id
_entity.type
_entity.pdbx_description
1 polymer ?
#
loop_
_entity_poly.entity_id
_entity_poly.type
_entity_poly.pdbx_seq_one_letter_code
_entity_poly.pdbx_strand_id
1 'polypeptide(L)'
;MSARTALLATATVTILCAVLGLLYNAQSLAVGLGGGFAEIVRDHEMRHFYVAFYTMSAVCIACYLALLVGGVQLVRRRPWAAGLLVGVWIFELLYFFVVGALWRVTAISASVAGATGVANGGLMAQFFILLPIWGPVVVLWARRRAASTSAA
;
A
#
# COMPACT_ATOMS: atom_id res chain seq x y z
N MET A 1 26.30 -3.36 7.40
CA MET A 1 25.55 -3.13 6.13
C MET A 1 25.82 -1.71 5.63
N SER A 2 26.11 -1.53 4.33
CA SER A 2 26.35 -0.18 3.76
C SER A 2 25.03 0.57 3.55
N ALA A 3 25.05 1.91 3.62
CA ALA A 3 23.87 2.75 3.35
C ALA A 3 23.30 2.50 1.94
N ARG A 4 24.17 2.24 0.97
CA ARG A 4 23.78 1.89 -0.40
C ARG A 4 23.04 0.56 -0.46
N THR A 5 23.56 -0.47 0.22
CA THR A 5 22.92 -1.80 0.27
C THR A 5 21.55 -1.71 0.92
N ALA A 6 21.42 -0.92 2.00
CA ALA A 6 20.15 -0.69 2.67
C ALA A 6 19.09 -0.06 1.74
N LEU A 7 19.45 1.02 1.03
CA LEU A 7 18.54 1.68 0.08
C LEU A 7 18.09 0.76 -1.05
N LEU A 8 19.02 0.00 -1.62
CA LEU A 8 18.70 -0.94 -2.69
C LEU A 8 17.79 -2.07 -2.20
N ALA A 9 18.08 -2.64 -1.03
CA ALA A 9 17.24 -3.68 -0.43
C ALA A 9 15.82 -3.14 -0.17
N THR A 10 15.69 -1.96 0.45
CA THR A 10 14.37 -1.34 0.69
C THR A 10 13.65 -1.05 -0.61
N ALA A 11 14.33 -0.51 -1.63
CA ALA A 11 13.73 -0.25 -2.92
C ALA A 11 13.22 -1.53 -3.58
N THR A 12 14.01 -2.59 -3.59
CA THR A 12 13.63 -3.89 -4.15
C THR A 12 12.42 -4.48 -3.43
N VAL A 13 12.43 -4.51 -2.11
CA VAL A 13 11.28 -4.99 -1.30
C VAL A 13 10.04 -4.17 -1.62
N THR A 14 10.16 -2.85 -1.70
CA THR A 14 9.05 -1.94 -2.03
C THR A 14 8.47 -2.24 -3.41
N ILE A 15 9.33 -2.43 -4.42
CA ILE A 15 8.92 -2.77 -5.79
C ILE A 15 8.19 -4.12 -5.79
N LEU A 16 8.73 -5.13 -5.11
CA LEU A 16 8.10 -6.45 -5.01
C LEU A 16 6.72 -6.37 -4.36
N CYS A 17 6.59 -5.67 -3.23
CA CYS A 17 5.31 -5.45 -2.57
C CYS A 17 4.32 -4.71 -3.48
N ALA A 18 4.75 -3.67 -4.18
CA ALA A 18 3.90 -2.91 -5.10
C ALA A 18 3.41 -3.76 -6.28
N VAL A 19 4.29 -4.57 -6.89
CA VAL A 19 3.92 -5.47 -7.99
C VAL A 19 2.93 -6.53 -7.51
N LEU A 20 3.20 -7.19 -6.37
CA LEU A 20 2.29 -8.17 -5.79
C LEU A 20 0.93 -7.53 -5.45
N GLY A 21 0.96 -6.31 -4.90
CA GLY A 21 -0.24 -5.53 -4.60
C GLY A 21 -1.08 -5.22 -5.83
N LEU A 22 -0.44 -4.79 -6.93
CA LEU A 22 -1.11 -4.54 -8.22
C LEU A 22 -1.70 -5.82 -8.81
N LEU A 23 -0.96 -6.93 -8.80
CA LEU A 23 -1.46 -8.22 -9.30
C LEU A 23 -2.67 -8.70 -8.50
N TYR A 24 -2.59 -8.62 -7.17
CA TYR A 24 -3.71 -8.96 -6.29
C TYR A 24 -4.93 -8.08 -6.59
N ASN A 25 -4.75 -6.76 -6.66
CA ASN A 25 -5.87 -5.85 -6.86
C ASN A 25 -6.48 -5.99 -8.27
N ALA A 26 -5.66 -6.29 -9.30
CA ALA A 26 -6.14 -6.63 -10.64
C ALA A 26 -7.00 -7.90 -10.63
N GLN A 27 -6.59 -8.94 -9.90
CA GLN A 27 -7.39 -10.16 -9.72
C GLN A 27 -8.71 -9.86 -9.00
N SER A 28 -8.67 -9.13 -7.88
CA SER A 28 -9.89 -8.74 -7.14
C SER A 28 -10.84 -7.91 -8.00
N LEU A 29 -10.32 -6.98 -8.81
CA LEU A 29 -11.12 -6.18 -9.75
C LEU A 29 -11.73 -7.05 -10.84
N ALA A 30 -10.98 -8.00 -11.42
CA ALA A 30 -11.52 -8.93 -12.40
C ALA A 30 -12.69 -9.75 -11.83
N VAL A 31 -12.57 -10.23 -10.59
CA VAL A 31 -13.66 -10.92 -9.88
C VAL A 31 -14.85 -9.98 -9.67
N GLY A 32 -14.61 -8.75 -9.22
CA GLY A 32 -15.67 -7.76 -8.99
C GLY A 32 -16.43 -7.37 -10.25
N LEU A 33 -15.72 -7.12 -11.36
CA LEU A 33 -16.31 -6.80 -12.66
C LEU A 33 -17.03 -8.00 -13.29
N GLY A 34 -16.57 -9.22 -13.01
CA GLY A 34 -17.23 -10.47 -13.41
C GLY A 34 -18.44 -10.84 -12.56
N GLY A 35 -18.81 -10.03 -11.56
CA GLY A 35 -19.95 -10.29 -10.69
C GLY A 35 -19.71 -11.37 -9.62
N GLY A 36 -18.46 -11.77 -9.38
CA GLY A 36 -18.12 -12.84 -8.43
C GLY A 36 -18.45 -12.53 -6.96
N PHE A 37 -18.79 -11.27 -6.64
CA PHE A 37 -19.25 -10.85 -5.32
C PHE A 37 -20.78 -10.73 -5.21
N ALA A 38 -21.54 -10.94 -6.28
CA ALA A 38 -22.98 -10.63 -6.30
C ALA A 38 -23.78 -11.46 -5.28
N GLU A 39 -23.49 -12.76 -5.19
CA GLU A 39 -24.17 -13.67 -4.26
C GLU A 39 -23.92 -13.26 -2.81
N ILE A 40 -22.65 -13.14 -2.41
CA ILE A 40 -22.29 -12.81 -1.02
C ILE A 40 -22.80 -11.43 -0.60
N VAL A 41 -22.79 -10.44 -1.51
CA VAL A 41 -23.30 -9.09 -1.28
C VAL A 41 -24.81 -9.09 -1.08
N ARG A 42 -25.54 -9.90 -1.83
CA ARG A 42 -26.99 -10.05 -1.68
C ARG A 42 -27.33 -10.74 -0.36
N ASP A 43 -26.66 -11.85 -0.06
CA ASP A 43 -26.97 -12.70 1.10
C ASP A 43 -26.71 -11.99 2.44
N HIS A 44 -25.78 -11.03 2.47
CA HIS A 44 -25.45 -10.24 3.65
C HIS A 44 -25.97 -8.80 3.58
N GLU A 45 -26.86 -8.49 2.63
CA GLU A 45 -27.45 -7.16 2.41
C GLU A 45 -26.42 -6.01 2.38
N MET A 46 -25.25 -6.23 1.79
CA MET A 46 -24.13 -5.27 1.81
C MET A 46 -24.29 -4.14 0.79
N ARG A 47 -25.26 -3.26 1.01
CA ARG A 47 -25.67 -2.18 0.08
C ARG A 47 -24.54 -1.25 -0.36
N HIS A 48 -23.50 -1.07 0.45
CA HIS A 48 -22.38 -0.15 0.18
C HIS A 48 -21.10 -0.86 -0.27
N PHE A 49 -21.15 -2.19 -0.48
CA PHE A 49 -19.95 -2.99 -0.76
C PHE A 49 -19.21 -2.52 -2.01
N TYR A 50 -19.90 -2.36 -3.15
CA TYR A 50 -19.22 -2.02 -4.41
C TYR A 50 -18.56 -0.63 -4.36
N VAL A 51 -19.22 0.34 -3.76
CA VAL A 51 -18.65 1.69 -3.58
C VAL A 51 -17.41 1.62 -2.69
N ALA A 52 -17.49 0.91 -1.56
CA ALA A 52 -16.35 0.71 -0.68
C ALA A 52 -15.20 -0.03 -1.40
N PHE A 53 -15.51 -1.12 -2.09
CA PHE A 53 -14.54 -1.93 -2.83
C PHE A 53 -13.80 -1.13 -3.90
N TYR A 54 -14.52 -0.46 -4.81
CA TYR A 54 -13.88 0.32 -5.88
C TYR A 54 -13.09 1.52 -5.35
N THR A 55 -13.58 2.16 -4.28
CA THR A 55 -12.87 3.27 -3.64
C THR A 55 -11.56 2.79 -3.02
N MET A 56 -11.61 1.71 -2.23
CA MET A 56 -10.42 1.11 -1.60
C MET A 56 -9.43 0.61 -2.64
N SER A 57 -9.90 -0.05 -3.70
CA SER A 57 -9.05 -0.53 -4.81
C SER A 57 -8.38 0.64 -5.53
N ALA A 58 -9.10 1.72 -5.82
CA ALA A 58 -8.51 2.91 -6.45
C ALA A 58 -7.41 3.52 -5.57
N VAL A 59 -7.64 3.63 -4.26
CA VAL A 59 -6.63 4.10 -3.29
C VAL A 59 -5.41 3.16 -3.28
N CYS A 60 -5.62 1.85 -3.18
CA CYS A 60 -4.55 0.86 -3.19
C CYS A 60 -3.71 0.93 -4.47
N ILE A 61 -4.35 0.96 -5.63
CA ILE A 61 -3.67 1.07 -6.92
C ILE A 61 -2.83 2.34 -6.99
N ALA A 62 -3.38 3.49 -6.55
CA ALA A 62 -2.63 4.74 -6.50
C ALA A 62 -1.38 4.61 -5.59
N CYS A 63 -1.52 3.99 -4.41
CA CYS A 63 -0.39 3.71 -3.52
C CYS A 63 0.64 2.80 -4.17
N TYR A 64 0.25 1.67 -4.76
CA TYR A 64 1.20 0.75 -5.39
C TYR A 64 1.91 1.40 -6.57
N LEU A 65 1.23 2.18 -7.40
CA LEU A 65 1.87 2.91 -8.50
C LEU A 65 2.88 3.93 -7.95
N ALA A 66 2.54 4.65 -6.88
CA ALA A 66 3.46 5.57 -6.22
C ALA A 66 4.65 4.85 -5.59
N LEU A 67 4.45 3.70 -4.95
CA LEU A 67 5.51 2.85 -4.40
C LEU A 67 6.41 2.27 -5.50
N LEU A 68 5.84 1.86 -6.62
CA LEU A 68 6.58 1.35 -7.77
C LEU A 68 7.47 2.45 -8.38
N VAL A 69 6.89 3.62 -8.64
CA VAL A 69 7.62 4.80 -9.13
C VAL A 69 8.69 5.20 -8.12
N GLY A 70 8.34 5.34 -6.84
CA GLY A 70 9.27 5.69 -5.77
C GLY A 70 10.41 4.69 -5.62
N GLY A 71 10.11 3.39 -5.66
CA GLY A 71 11.10 2.31 -5.58
C GLY A 71 12.07 2.33 -6.76
N VAL A 72 11.56 2.41 -7.99
CA VAL A 72 12.40 2.50 -9.20
C VAL A 72 13.27 3.75 -9.16
N GLN A 73 12.72 4.89 -8.73
CA GLN A 73 13.48 6.13 -8.65
C GLN A 73 14.50 6.13 -7.49
N LEU A 74 14.24 5.38 -6.42
CA LEU A 74 15.20 5.14 -5.34
C LEU A 74 16.37 4.28 -5.82
N VAL A 75 16.13 3.25 -6.64
CA VAL A 75 17.20 2.49 -7.33
C VAL A 75 18.02 3.42 -8.24
N ARG A 76 17.35 4.33 -8.96
CA ARG A 76 17.98 5.38 -9.79
C ARG A 76 18.59 6.53 -8.97
N ARG A 77 18.60 6.43 -7.65
CA ARG A 77 19.20 7.40 -6.71
C ARG A 77 18.62 8.81 -6.79
N ARG A 78 17.35 8.95 -7.17
CA ARG A 78 16.68 10.26 -7.19
C ARG A 78 16.33 10.69 -5.76
N PRO A 79 16.76 11.87 -5.30
CA PRO A 79 16.64 12.26 -3.88
C PRO A 79 15.20 12.47 -3.42
N TRP A 80 14.30 12.87 -4.33
CA TRP A 80 12.88 13.07 -4.05
C TRP A 80 12.13 11.76 -3.79
N ALA A 81 12.62 10.64 -4.32
CA ALA A 81 11.95 9.33 -4.25
C ALA A 81 11.73 8.88 -2.81
N ALA A 82 12.67 9.17 -1.93
CA ALA A 82 12.54 8.87 -0.51
C ALA A 82 11.42 9.67 0.18
N GLY A 83 11.23 10.94 -0.21
CA GLY A 83 10.12 11.74 0.32
C GLY A 83 8.77 11.16 -0.13
N LEU A 84 8.68 10.76 -1.41
CA LEU A 84 7.49 10.08 -1.93
C LEU A 84 7.20 8.79 -1.16
N LEU A 85 8.17 7.88 -1.02
CA LEU A 85 7.97 6.59 -0.36
C LEU A 85 7.54 6.75 1.11
N VAL A 86 8.21 7.64 1.85
CA VAL A 86 7.82 7.96 3.24
C VAL A 86 6.40 8.51 3.30
N GLY A 87 6.06 9.43 2.40
CA GLY A 87 4.71 9.99 2.31
C GLY A 87 3.65 8.92 2.06
N VAL A 88 3.92 7.99 1.13
CA VAL A 88 2.99 6.89 0.82
C VAL A 88 2.83 5.95 2.01
N TRP A 89 3.91 5.51 2.66
CA TRP A 89 3.80 4.65 3.84
C TRP A 89 3.04 5.29 5.00
N ILE A 90 3.27 6.58 5.26
CA ILE A 90 2.50 7.32 6.28
C ILE A 90 1.02 7.38 5.87
N PHE A 91 0.74 7.69 4.60
CA PHE A 91 -0.61 7.73 4.09
C PHE A 91 -1.31 6.38 4.24
N GLU A 92 -0.66 5.26 3.91
CA GLU A 92 -1.21 3.92 4.04
C GLU A 92 -1.55 3.58 5.51
N LEU A 93 -0.69 3.96 6.45
CA LEU A 93 -0.99 3.81 7.88
C LEU A 93 -2.27 4.58 8.26
N LEU A 94 -2.35 5.86 7.88
CA LEU A 94 -3.53 6.69 8.15
C LEU A 94 -4.79 6.15 7.47
N TYR A 95 -4.67 5.65 6.25
CA TYR A 95 -5.74 5.01 5.50
C TYR A 95 -6.31 3.82 6.27
N PHE A 96 -5.47 2.92 6.82
CA PHE A 96 -5.95 1.80 7.63
C PHE A 96 -6.61 2.24 8.94
N PHE A 97 -6.16 3.34 9.55
CA PHE A 97 -6.87 3.93 10.69
C PHE A 97 -8.27 4.41 10.30
N VAL A 98 -8.41 5.09 9.16
CA VAL A 98 -9.71 5.53 8.65
C VAL A 98 -10.61 4.33 8.34
N VAL A 99 -10.10 3.31 7.65
CA VAL A 99 -10.85 2.07 7.39
C VAL A 99 -11.31 1.43 8.69
N GLY A 100 -10.42 1.29 9.68
CA GLY A 100 -10.76 0.75 11.00
C GLY A 100 -11.80 1.59 11.76
N ALA A 101 -11.82 2.90 11.57
CA ALA A 101 -12.87 3.77 12.10
C ALA A 101 -14.21 3.54 11.39
N LEU A 102 -14.21 3.39 10.06
CA LEU A 102 -15.41 3.12 9.26
C LEU A 102 -16.06 1.77 9.60
N TRP A 103 -15.28 0.77 10.06
CA TRP A 103 -15.83 -0.49 10.56
C TRP A 103 -16.78 -0.29 11.76
N ARG A 104 -16.64 0.81 12.51
CA ARG A 104 -17.51 1.11 13.66
C ARG A 104 -18.84 1.74 13.26
N VAL A 105 -19.01 2.11 11.99
CA VAL A 105 -20.26 2.69 11.49
C VAL A 105 -21.21 1.56 11.13
N THR A 106 -22.19 1.28 11.99
CA THR A 106 -23.09 0.12 11.89
C THR A 106 -23.76 -0.03 10.52
N ALA A 107 -24.18 1.10 9.91
CA ALA A 107 -24.85 1.11 8.60
C ALA A 107 -23.99 0.59 7.43
N ILE A 108 -22.66 0.68 7.53
CA ILE A 108 -21.73 0.30 6.45
C ILE A 108 -20.69 -0.74 6.89
N SER A 109 -20.69 -1.13 8.16
CA SER A 109 -19.66 -1.97 8.78
C SER A 109 -19.37 -3.24 7.98
N ALA A 110 -20.41 -4.04 7.68
CA ALA A 110 -20.26 -5.27 6.90
C ALA A 110 -19.72 -5.03 5.49
N SER A 111 -20.23 -3.98 4.81
CA SER A 111 -19.78 -3.61 3.46
C SER A 111 -18.30 -3.20 3.45
N VAL A 112 -17.89 -2.37 4.41
CA VAL A 112 -16.51 -1.90 4.56
C VAL A 112 -15.59 -3.05 4.96
N ALA A 113 -16.01 -3.91 5.88
CA ALA A 113 -15.22 -5.05 6.33
C ALA A 113 -14.98 -6.06 5.20
N GLY A 114 -16.03 -6.43 4.45
CA GLY A 114 -15.91 -7.29 3.27
C GLY A 114 -14.99 -6.67 2.22
N ALA A 115 -15.22 -5.41 1.86
CA ALA A 115 -14.40 -4.68 0.90
C ALA A 115 -12.93 -4.57 1.35
N THR A 116 -12.68 -4.40 2.65
CA THR A 116 -11.33 -4.28 3.22
C THR A 116 -10.52 -5.53 2.91
N GLY A 117 -11.11 -6.73 3.09
CA GLY A 117 -10.42 -7.98 2.82
C GLY A 117 -10.00 -8.13 1.36
N VAL A 118 -10.95 -7.91 0.43
CA VAL A 118 -10.71 -8.15 -1.01
C VAL A 118 -9.98 -7.03 -1.74
N ALA A 119 -10.08 -5.78 -1.30
CA ALA A 119 -9.37 -4.66 -1.92
C ALA A 119 -7.94 -4.52 -1.38
N ASN A 120 -7.75 -4.70 -0.06
CA ASN A 120 -6.49 -4.40 0.62
C ASN A 120 -5.59 -5.63 0.84
N GLY A 121 -5.99 -6.85 0.44
CA GLY A 121 -5.17 -8.05 0.64
C GLY A 121 -3.76 -7.94 0.06
N GLY A 122 -3.59 -7.21 -1.05
CA GLY A 122 -2.28 -6.92 -1.64
C GLY A 122 -1.37 -6.04 -0.78
N LEU A 123 -1.94 -5.11 0.00
CA LEU A 123 -1.20 -4.28 0.95
C LEU A 123 -0.69 -5.14 2.11
N MET A 124 -1.36 -6.24 2.46
CA MET A 124 -0.97 -7.05 3.61
C MET A 124 0.47 -7.58 3.50
N ALA A 125 0.98 -7.83 2.29
CA ALA A 125 2.35 -8.27 2.08
C ALA A 125 3.39 -7.30 2.70
N GLN A 126 3.20 -5.98 2.53
CA GLN A 126 4.09 -4.98 3.13
C GLN A 126 3.84 -4.79 4.64
N PHE A 127 2.62 -4.98 5.11
CA PHE A 127 2.28 -4.89 6.53
C PHE A 127 2.80 -6.09 7.34
N PHE A 128 2.79 -7.31 6.79
CA PHE A 128 3.34 -8.49 7.45
C PHE A 128 4.84 -8.35 7.74
N ILE A 129 5.58 -7.73 6.83
CA ILE A 129 7.00 -7.46 7.02
C ILE A 129 7.25 -6.13 7.74
N LEU A 130 6.22 -5.42 8.19
CA LEU A 130 6.29 -4.11 8.85
C LEU A 130 7.02 -3.03 8.04
N LEU A 131 7.01 -3.12 6.70
CA LEU A 131 7.70 -2.19 5.81
C LEU A 131 7.28 -0.73 6.05
N PRO A 132 6.00 -0.38 6.28
CA PRO A 132 5.63 1.01 6.58
C PRO A 132 6.25 1.57 7.86
N ILE A 133 6.73 0.72 8.78
CA ILE A 133 7.36 1.14 10.04
C ILE A 133 8.87 1.32 9.86
N TRP A 134 9.58 0.28 9.40
CA TRP A 134 11.03 0.35 9.30
C TRP A 134 11.53 0.99 7.99
N GLY A 135 10.75 0.94 6.92
CA GLY A 135 11.07 1.53 5.61
C GLY A 135 11.43 3.01 5.69
N PRO A 136 10.59 3.87 6.32
CA PRO A 136 10.92 5.27 6.54
C PRO A 136 12.23 5.48 7.30
N VAL A 137 12.44 4.71 8.37
CA VAL A 137 13.65 4.81 9.22
C VAL A 137 14.90 4.50 8.40
N VAL A 138 14.89 3.40 7.66
CA VAL A 138 16.05 2.95 6.85
C VAL A 138 16.35 3.95 5.74
N VAL A 139 15.33 4.41 5.01
CA VAL A 139 15.51 5.34 3.89
C VAL A 139 16.03 6.70 4.37
N LEU A 140 15.48 7.24 5.46
CA LEU A 140 15.92 8.51 6.03
C LEU A 140 17.33 8.41 6.61
N TRP A 141 17.64 7.33 7.33
CA TRP A 141 18.99 7.07 7.87
C TRP A 141 20.02 6.98 6.74
N ALA A 142 19.75 6.18 5.70
CA ALA A 142 20.70 5.96 4.62
C ALA A 142 20.92 7.23 3.78
N ARG A 143 19.88 8.07 3.63
CA ARG A 143 20.01 9.39 2.99
C ARG A 143 20.90 10.34 3.78
N ARG A 144 20.71 10.42 5.11
CA ARG A 144 21.55 11.26 5.97
C ARG A 144 23.02 10.83 5.89
N ARG A 145 23.29 9.52 5.94
CA ARG A 145 24.63 8.94 5.76
C ARG A 145 25.26 9.30 4.41
N ALA A 146 24.51 9.20 3.32
CA ALA A 146 25.02 9.53 1.98
C ALA A 146 25.35 11.02 1.83
N ALA A 147 24.57 11.91 2.45
CA ALA A 147 24.84 13.35 2.44
C ALA A 147 26.12 13.69 3.24
N SER A 148 26.32 13.07 4.41
CA SER A 148 27.51 13.31 5.24
C SER A 148 28.81 12.87 4.56
N THR A 149 28.80 11.79 3.77
CA THR A 149 29.99 11.33 3.03
C THR A 149 30.33 12.20 1.82
N SER A 150 29.38 12.98 1.29
CA SER A 150 29.65 13.92 0.19
C SER A 150 30.21 15.27 0.66
N ALA A 151 30.14 15.55 1.96
CA ALA A 151 30.56 16.82 2.57
C ALA A 151 31.92 16.72 3.30
N ALA A 152 32.50 15.52 3.37
CA ALA A 152 33.82 15.23 3.90
C ALA A 152 34.76 14.88 2.74
#